data_AF-A0A9X7CI82-F1
#
_entry.id   AF-A0A9X7CI82-F1
#
_cell.length_a   1.000
_cell.length_b   1.000
_cell.length_c   1.000
_cell.angle_alpha   90.00
_cell.angle_beta   90.00
_cell.angle_gamma   90.00
#
_symmetry.space_group_name_H-M   'P 1'
#
loop_
_entity.id
_entity.type
_entity.pdbx_description
1 polymer ?
#
loop_
_entity_poly.entity_id
_entity_poly.type
_entity_poly.pdbx_seq_one_letter_code
_entity_poly.pdbx_strand_id
1 'polypeptide(L)'
;KRINEMGRVEIAILDENSKVLSKIAMTDVFWQAEQNFGTMVIGYDNKPGRRSLIHESGDYPNTWNQYQGRLWIARTGNVWEAYISKFLPGTEKDDSERFVRWTDENNYHMEKAAQIQISIMQWQDVPPVEAMSVSDLKFWKVNLNTKNDPPYIFDARDKIIIDTEKSLVTINGKNAINLKDIFSNFPTVIRGENLIEIMPPDVKATVSYRERYR
;
A
#
# COMPACT_ATOMS: atom_id res chain seq x y z
N LYS A 1 23.51 11.62 -4.19
CA LYS A 1 24.65 10.68 -4.06
C LYS A 1 25.73 11.00 -5.09
N ARG A 2 27.01 10.83 -4.74
CA ARG A 2 28.16 10.83 -5.68
C ARG A 2 28.57 9.39 -6.06
N ILE A 3 29.34 9.24 -7.14
CA ILE A 3 29.94 7.95 -7.52
C ILE A 3 30.80 7.43 -6.33
N ASN A 4 30.78 6.13 -6.05
CA ASN A 4 31.44 5.45 -4.91
C ASN A 4 30.78 5.54 -3.51
N GLU A 5 29.55 6.06 -3.40
CA GLU A 5 28.80 5.99 -2.13
C GLU A 5 27.86 4.77 -2.11
N MET A 6 27.61 4.15 -0.96
CA MET A 6 26.61 3.09 -0.85
C MET A 6 25.84 3.25 0.46
N GLY A 7 24.58 2.85 0.46
CA GLY A 7 23.73 3.09 1.62
C GLY A 7 22.43 2.32 1.56
N ARG A 8 21.90 2.00 2.75
CA ARG A 8 20.62 1.34 2.90
C ARG A 8 19.84 1.98 4.03
N VAL A 9 18.60 2.35 3.74
CA VAL A 9 17.59 2.69 4.74
C VAL A 9 16.54 1.59 4.75
N GLU A 10 16.41 0.91 5.87
CA GLU A 10 15.51 -0.23 6.05
C GLU A 10 14.57 -0.01 7.23
N ILE A 11 13.30 -0.33 7.02
CA ILE A 11 12.27 -0.42 8.06
C ILE A 11 11.87 -1.90 8.15
N ALA A 12 12.07 -2.48 9.32
CA ALA A 12 11.73 -3.87 9.62
C ALA A 12 10.63 -3.93 10.68
N ILE A 13 9.70 -4.86 10.48
CA ILE A 13 8.68 -5.26 11.45
C ILE A 13 9.17 -6.54 12.10
N LEU A 14 9.22 -6.59 13.42
CA LEU A 14 9.67 -7.77 14.18
C LEU A 14 8.57 -8.31 15.09
N ASP A 15 8.67 -9.59 15.41
CA ASP A 15 7.85 -10.24 16.44
C ASP A 15 8.38 -9.98 17.86
N GLU A 16 7.70 -10.56 18.84
CA GLU A 16 8.05 -10.45 20.27
C GLU A 16 9.43 -11.02 20.62
N ASN A 17 9.99 -11.89 19.77
CA ASN A 17 11.31 -12.50 19.91
C ASN A 17 12.37 -11.79 19.05
N SER A 18 12.05 -10.59 18.53
CA SER A 18 12.90 -9.81 17.63
C SER A 18 13.31 -10.57 16.36
N LYS A 19 12.47 -11.48 15.87
CA LYS A 19 12.62 -12.08 14.53
C LYS A 19 11.95 -11.18 13.50
N VAL A 20 12.63 -10.94 12.38
CA VAL A 20 12.11 -10.09 11.29
C VAL A 20 10.96 -10.79 10.58
N LEU A 21 9.77 -10.20 10.67
CA LEU A 21 8.57 -10.64 9.95
C LEU A 21 8.58 -10.14 8.52
N SER A 22 8.95 -8.87 8.33
CA SER A 22 9.07 -8.26 7.01
C SER A 22 9.98 -7.06 7.06
N LYS A 23 10.57 -6.70 5.92
CA LYS A 23 11.41 -5.51 5.79
C LYS A 23 11.23 -4.85 4.43
N ILE A 24 11.12 -3.53 4.43
CA ILE A 24 11.10 -2.70 3.22
C ILE A 24 12.29 -1.74 3.30
N ALA A 25 13.00 -1.58 2.19
CA ALA A 25 14.21 -0.76 2.18
C ALA A 25 14.46 -0.12 0.82
N MET A 26 15.09 1.06 0.87
CA MET A 26 15.82 1.63 -0.27
C MET A 26 17.29 1.28 -0.12
N THR A 27 17.87 0.68 -1.16
CA THR A 27 19.24 0.18 -1.13
C THR A 27 19.98 0.62 -2.39
N ASP A 28 21.07 1.35 -2.21
CA ASP A 28 22.03 1.58 -3.28
C ASP A 28 23.22 0.62 -3.11
N VAL A 29 23.30 -0.35 -4.01
CA VAL A 29 24.35 -1.39 -4.01
C VAL A 29 25.35 -1.25 -5.16
N PHE A 30 25.25 -0.20 -5.98
CA PHE A 30 26.09 -0.05 -7.16
C PHE A 30 27.17 1.02 -6.93
N TRP A 31 28.41 0.55 -6.93
CA TRP A 31 29.58 1.43 -6.79
C TRP A 31 29.79 2.29 -8.04
N GLN A 32 29.59 1.70 -9.23
CA GLN A 32 29.90 2.31 -10.53
C GLN A 32 28.76 3.13 -11.13
N ALA A 33 27.56 3.04 -10.57
CA ALA A 33 26.38 3.74 -11.05
C ALA A 33 25.51 4.18 -9.87
N GLU A 34 24.86 5.33 -10.00
CA GLU A 34 23.76 5.64 -9.10
C GLU A 34 22.58 4.77 -9.53
N GLN A 35 22.33 3.70 -8.77
CA GLN A 35 21.22 2.80 -9.05
C GLN A 35 20.63 2.31 -7.73
N ASN A 36 19.57 2.97 -7.31
CA ASN A 36 18.87 2.65 -6.08
C ASN A 36 17.80 1.58 -6.33
N PHE A 37 17.67 0.64 -5.40
CA PHE A 37 16.73 -0.47 -5.46
C PHE A 37 15.71 -0.37 -4.34
N GLY A 38 14.43 -0.45 -4.72
CA GLY A 38 13.37 -0.78 -3.79
C GLY A 38 13.42 -2.26 -3.47
N THR A 39 13.39 -2.61 -2.18
CA THR A 39 13.36 -4.01 -1.74
C THR A 39 12.26 -4.22 -0.72
N MET A 40 11.52 -5.31 -0.85
CA MET A 40 10.54 -5.77 0.13
C MET A 40 10.66 -7.28 0.28
N VAL A 41 10.88 -7.74 1.52
CA VAL A 41 11.01 -9.15 1.86
C VAL A 41 10.09 -9.49 3.01
N ILE A 42 9.46 -10.66 2.92
CA ILE A 42 8.67 -11.27 3.99
C ILE A 42 9.42 -12.51 4.48
N GLY A 43 9.55 -12.60 5.80
CA GLY A 43 10.28 -13.63 6.52
C GLY A 43 11.79 -13.36 6.67
N TYR A 44 12.40 -14.11 7.57
CA TYR A 44 13.85 -14.16 7.78
C TYR A 44 14.47 -15.39 7.09
N ASP A 45 15.79 -15.44 7.02
CA ASP A 45 16.50 -16.53 6.36
C ASP A 45 16.17 -17.89 6.97
N ASN A 46 15.97 -18.90 6.12
CA ASN A 46 15.50 -20.25 6.48
C ASN A 46 14.07 -20.36 7.01
N LYS A 47 13.29 -19.26 7.07
CA LYS A 47 11.85 -19.35 7.37
C LYS A 47 11.08 -19.95 6.19
N PRO A 48 10.22 -20.97 6.40
CA PRO A 48 9.31 -21.46 5.37
C PRO A 48 8.50 -20.33 4.74
N GLY A 49 8.34 -20.36 3.42
CA GLY A 49 7.60 -19.33 2.69
C GLY A 49 8.26 -17.96 2.60
N ARG A 50 9.52 -17.80 3.02
CA ARG A 50 10.29 -16.55 2.79
C ARG A 50 10.19 -16.13 1.32
N ARG A 51 9.89 -14.86 1.07
CA ARG A 51 9.69 -14.35 -0.30
C ARG A 51 10.14 -12.90 -0.43
N SER A 52 10.73 -12.56 -1.57
CA SER A 52 10.92 -11.18 -2.01
C SER A 52 9.71 -10.76 -2.84
N LEU A 53 9.03 -9.69 -2.45
CA LEU A 53 7.91 -9.12 -3.21
C LEU A 53 8.38 -8.04 -4.19
N ILE A 54 9.37 -7.24 -3.78
CA ILE A 54 9.97 -6.18 -4.58
C ILE A 54 11.48 -6.32 -4.49
N HIS A 55 12.17 -6.26 -5.64
CA HIS A 55 13.62 -6.17 -5.74
C HIS A 55 14.00 -5.61 -7.11
N GLU A 56 13.91 -4.29 -7.26
CA GLU A 56 14.06 -3.64 -8.57
C GLU A 56 14.44 -2.16 -8.46
N SER A 57 14.95 -1.62 -9.56
CA SER A 57 15.24 -0.19 -9.72
C SER A 57 14.05 0.65 -10.20
N GLY A 58 12.90 0.02 -10.46
CA GLY A 58 11.71 0.62 -11.07
C GLY A 58 11.66 0.38 -12.58
N ASP A 59 10.76 1.07 -13.30
CA ASP A 59 10.58 0.93 -14.76
C ASP A 59 11.84 1.32 -15.55
N TYR A 60 12.68 2.19 -14.97
CA TYR A 60 13.99 2.56 -15.49
C TYR A 60 15.06 2.36 -14.41
N PRO A 61 16.33 2.12 -14.78
CA PRO A 61 17.41 1.97 -13.80
C PRO A 61 17.53 3.12 -12.79
N ASN A 62 17.15 4.33 -13.17
CA ASN A 62 17.27 5.53 -12.35
C ASN A 62 15.97 5.97 -11.67
N THR A 63 14.87 5.20 -11.76
CA THR A 63 13.56 5.61 -11.22
C THR A 63 13.68 5.97 -9.73
N TRP A 64 14.34 5.13 -8.94
CA TRP A 64 14.50 5.34 -7.49
C TRP A 64 15.70 6.20 -7.07
N ASN A 65 16.43 6.81 -8.01
CA ASN A 65 17.59 7.66 -7.66
C ASN A 65 17.15 8.96 -6.98
N GLN A 66 18.02 9.51 -6.12
CA GLN A 66 17.70 10.67 -5.26
C GLN A 66 16.34 10.49 -4.55
N TYR A 67 16.17 9.35 -3.88
CA TYR A 67 14.88 8.94 -3.36
C TYR A 67 14.40 9.88 -2.24
N GLN A 68 13.23 10.48 -2.48
CA GLN A 68 12.39 11.07 -1.45
C GLN A 68 10.98 10.54 -1.71
N GLY A 69 10.37 9.91 -0.72
CA GLY A 69 9.18 9.13 -0.98
C GLY A 69 8.63 8.39 0.23
N ARG A 70 7.70 7.48 -0.04
CA ARG A 70 7.02 6.68 0.99
C ARG A 70 7.32 5.21 0.81
N LEU A 71 7.67 4.56 1.91
CA LEU A 71 7.70 3.11 2.03
C LEU A 71 6.53 2.68 2.90
N TRP A 72 5.78 1.68 2.45
CA TRP A 72 4.63 1.17 3.17
C TRP A 72 4.55 -0.36 3.07
N ILE A 73 4.22 -0.97 4.21
CA ILE A 73 3.92 -2.39 4.33
C ILE A 73 2.60 -2.49 5.08
N ALA A 74 1.70 -3.35 4.62
CA ALA A 74 0.55 -3.77 5.40
C ALA A 74 0.39 -5.29 5.38
N ARG A 75 -0.24 -5.77 6.46
CA ARG A 75 -0.74 -7.13 6.56
C ARG A 75 -2.17 -7.11 7.07
N THR A 76 -3.07 -7.70 6.30
CA THR A 76 -4.48 -7.89 6.66
C THR A 76 -4.81 -9.37 6.58
N GLY A 77 -4.96 -10.02 7.74
CA GLY A 77 -5.06 -11.48 7.80
C GLY A 77 -3.79 -12.15 7.26
N ASN A 78 -3.93 -12.96 6.22
CA ASN A 78 -2.82 -13.61 5.51
C ASN A 78 -2.42 -12.88 4.21
N VAL A 79 -2.98 -11.71 3.95
CA VAL A 79 -2.64 -10.88 2.79
C VAL A 79 -1.58 -9.86 3.19
N TRP A 80 -0.51 -9.82 2.42
CA TRP A 80 0.58 -8.85 2.53
C TRP A 80 0.58 -7.89 1.35
N GLU A 81 0.83 -6.64 1.64
CA GLU A 81 0.87 -5.57 0.65
C GLU A 81 2.10 -4.71 0.89
N ALA A 82 2.72 -4.28 -0.21
CA ALA A 82 3.91 -3.44 -0.18
C ALA A 82 3.78 -2.35 -1.23
N TYR A 83 4.18 -1.14 -0.84
CA TYR A 83 4.13 0.04 -1.68
C TYR A 83 5.39 0.86 -1.51
N ILE A 84 5.98 1.23 -2.64
CA ILE A 84 7.10 2.16 -2.74
C ILE A 84 6.65 3.27 -3.68
N SER A 85 6.72 4.52 -3.23
CA SER A 85 6.50 5.67 -4.09
C SER A 85 7.61 6.68 -3.94
N LYS A 86 8.02 7.26 -5.06
CA LYS A 86 8.87 8.44 -5.11
C LYS A 86 7.99 9.66 -5.31
N PHE A 87 8.26 10.73 -4.58
CA PHE A 87 7.50 11.97 -4.71
C PHE A 87 7.97 12.81 -5.90
N LEU A 88 7.04 13.58 -6.45
CA LEU A 88 7.37 14.69 -7.34
C LEU A 88 8.28 15.68 -6.61
N PRO A 89 9.33 16.21 -7.28
CA PRO A 89 10.28 17.12 -6.64
C PRO A 89 9.62 18.28 -5.89
N GLY A 90 9.97 18.44 -4.62
CA GLY A 90 9.45 19.52 -3.76
C GLY A 90 8.00 19.33 -3.29
N THR A 91 7.43 18.14 -3.44
CA THR A 91 6.06 17.83 -2.99
C THR A 91 6.00 16.50 -2.23
N GLU A 92 4.83 16.15 -1.71
CA GLU A 92 4.51 14.82 -1.17
C GLU A 92 3.52 14.04 -2.06
N LYS A 93 3.40 14.43 -3.33
CA LYS A 93 2.57 13.74 -4.32
C LYS A 93 3.39 12.64 -4.97
N ASP A 94 2.82 11.44 -5.05
CA ASP A 94 3.46 10.30 -5.69
C ASP A 94 3.66 10.56 -7.20
N ASP A 95 4.84 10.20 -7.71
CA ASP A 95 5.26 10.32 -9.11
C ASP A 95 5.43 8.93 -9.73
N SER A 96 6.48 8.22 -9.31
CA SER A 96 6.73 6.83 -9.68
C SER A 96 6.34 5.92 -8.52
N GLU A 97 5.68 4.81 -8.82
CA GLU A 97 5.14 3.91 -7.80
C GLU A 97 5.30 2.43 -8.14
N ARG A 98 5.40 1.61 -7.10
CA ARG A 98 5.42 0.16 -7.18
C ARG A 98 4.51 -0.40 -6.10
N PHE A 99 3.50 -1.15 -6.51
CA PHE A 99 2.58 -1.86 -5.63
C PHE A 99 2.64 -3.37 -5.89
N VAL A 100 2.73 -4.15 -4.81
CA VAL A 100 2.64 -5.61 -4.87
C VAL A 100 1.76 -6.13 -3.74
N ARG A 101 0.89 -7.07 -4.08
CA ARG A 101 0.04 -7.81 -3.14
C ARG A 101 0.33 -9.30 -3.24
N TRP A 102 0.40 -9.97 -2.10
CA TRP A 102 0.63 -11.40 -2.02
C TRP A 102 -0.21 -12.02 -0.91
N THR A 103 -0.78 -13.20 -1.17
CA THR A 103 -1.53 -13.98 -0.19
C THR A 103 -0.67 -15.13 0.31
N ASP A 104 -0.49 -15.22 1.62
CA ASP A 104 0.17 -16.34 2.28
C ASP A 104 -0.82 -17.51 2.45
N GLU A 105 -0.96 -18.30 1.39
CA GLU A 105 -1.89 -19.44 1.33
C GLU A 105 -1.65 -20.48 2.43
N ASN A 106 -0.39 -20.60 2.87
CA ASN A 106 0.01 -21.58 3.89
C ASN A 106 0.09 -20.99 5.31
N ASN A 107 -0.21 -19.70 5.48
CA ASN A 107 -0.18 -19.00 6.77
C ASN A 107 1.17 -19.11 7.50
N TYR A 108 2.28 -19.11 6.76
CA TYR A 108 3.62 -19.17 7.33
C TYR A 108 4.07 -17.89 8.06
N HIS A 109 3.47 -16.73 7.77
CA HIS A 109 3.86 -15.41 8.28
C HIS A 109 2.71 -14.74 9.03
N MET A 110 2.15 -15.45 10.02
CA MET A 110 0.99 -14.99 10.80
C MET A 110 1.34 -14.37 12.16
N GLU A 111 2.62 -14.36 12.53
CA GLU A 111 3.11 -13.85 13.80
C GLU A 111 2.71 -12.37 14.04
N LYS A 112 2.55 -12.03 15.31
CA LYS A 112 2.16 -10.67 15.70
C LYS A 112 3.36 -9.75 15.60
N ALA A 113 3.17 -8.61 14.93
CA ALA A 113 4.10 -7.50 15.00
C ALA A 113 4.18 -6.97 16.44
N ALA A 114 5.38 -6.83 16.96
CA ALA A 114 5.65 -6.33 18.30
C ALA A 114 6.63 -5.16 18.32
N GLN A 115 7.53 -5.07 17.34
CA GLN A 115 8.59 -4.06 17.30
C GLN A 115 8.78 -3.51 15.89
N ILE A 116 9.23 -2.26 15.80
CA ILE A 116 9.70 -1.63 14.57
C ILE A 116 11.18 -1.30 14.75
N GLN A 117 11.99 -1.71 13.78
CA GLN A 117 13.40 -1.37 13.70
C GLN A 117 13.65 -0.51 12.47
N ILE A 118 14.32 0.63 12.69
CA ILE A 118 14.84 1.48 11.63
C ILE A 118 16.35 1.27 11.57
N SER A 119 16.87 0.94 10.40
CA SER A 119 18.29 0.73 10.18
C SER A 119 18.77 1.62 9.04
N ILE A 120 19.71 2.52 9.34
CA ILE A 120 20.42 3.33 8.35
C ILE A 120 21.86 2.81 8.35
N MET A 121 22.28 2.23 7.22
CA MET A 121 23.46 1.38 7.16
C MET A 121 24.40 1.79 6.02
N GLN A 122 25.69 1.66 6.28
CA GLN A 122 26.75 1.70 5.27
C GLN A 122 27.15 0.29 4.86
N TRP A 123 27.70 0.14 3.65
CA TRP A 123 28.29 -1.12 3.21
C TRP A 123 29.78 -1.13 3.56
N GLN A 124 30.20 -2.01 4.48
CA GLN A 124 31.61 -2.15 4.90
C GLN A 124 32.26 -0.79 5.19
N ASP A 125 33.38 -0.49 4.53
CA ASP A 125 34.15 0.75 4.60
C ASP A 125 33.85 1.72 3.43
N VAL A 126 32.82 1.42 2.62
CA VAL A 126 32.38 2.28 1.53
C VAL A 126 31.77 3.56 2.10
N PRO A 127 32.14 4.74 1.56
CA PRO A 127 31.54 6.00 1.99
C PRO A 127 30.01 5.90 2.00
N PRO A 128 29.36 6.21 3.14
CA PRO A 128 27.91 6.21 3.19
C PRO A 128 27.35 7.32 2.30
N VAL A 129 26.13 7.12 1.80
CA VAL A 129 25.38 8.21 1.15
C VAL A 129 25.21 9.36 2.15
N GLU A 130 25.58 10.57 1.73
CA GLU A 130 25.69 11.77 2.58
C GLU A 130 24.39 12.09 3.35
N ALA A 131 23.23 11.89 2.71
CA ALA A 131 21.93 12.20 3.29
C ALA A 131 21.00 10.99 3.23
N MET A 132 20.86 10.31 4.36
CA MET A 132 19.88 9.24 4.58
C MET A 132 19.10 9.55 5.85
N SER A 133 17.79 9.69 5.73
CA SER A 133 16.92 10.00 6.87
C SER A 133 15.55 9.35 6.72
N VAL A 134 14.87 9.22 7.85
CA VAL A 134 13.45 8.88 7.93
C VAL A 134 12.76 10.05 8.61
N SER A 135 11.95 10.79 7.86
CA SER A 135 11.34 12.04 8.34
C SER A 135 10.08 11.81 9.17
N ASP A 136 9.32 10.76 8.86
CA ASP A 136 8.08 10.40 9.55
C ASP A 136 7.94 8.88 9.57
N LEU A 137 7.44 8.35 10.69
CA LEU A 137 7.12 6.94 10.86
C LEU A 137 5.77 6.84 11.56
N LYS A 138 4.83 6.16 10.92
CA LYS A 138 3.53 5.86 11.50
C LYS A 138 3.26 4.37 11.44
N PHE A 139 2.72 3.85 12.53
CA PHE A 139 2.34 2.46 12.65
C PHE A 139 0.95 2.37 13.25
N TRP A 140 0.10 1.57 12.62
CA TRP A 140 -1.28 1.38 13.05
C TRP A 140 -1.62 -0.10 13.07
N LYS A 141 -2.39 -0.50 14.07
CA LYS A 141 -3.02 -1.81 14.07
C LYS A 141 -4.31 -1.74 13.27
N VAL A 142 -4.39 -2.52 12.18
CA VAL A 142 -5.65 -2.76 11.50
C VAL A 142 -6.51 -3.64 12.41
N ASN A 143 -7.54 -3.07 13.01
CA ASN A 143 -8.54 -3.84 13.73
C ASN A 143 -9.56 -4.32 12.68
N LEU A 144 -9.40 -5.56 12.23
CA LEU A 144 -10.42 -6.21 11.43
C LEU A 144 -11.65 -6.40 12.31
N ASN A 145 -12.79 -5.83 11.89
CA ASN A 145 -14.06 -6.13 12.50
C ASN A 145 -14.31 -7.63 12.34
N THR A 146 -14.15 -8.39 13.43
CA THR A 146 -14.45 -9.83 13.50
C THR A 146 -15.95 -10.09 13.64
N LYS A 147 -16.73 -9.02 13.79
CA LYS A 147 -18.18 -8.98 13.62
C LYS A 147 -18.47 -8.40 12.24
N ASN A 148 -19.57 -8.80 11.61
CA ASN A 148 -20.15 -8.18 10.40
C ASN A 148 -20.54 -6.71 10.62
N ASP A 149 -19.61 -5.88 11.10
CA ASP A 149 -19.77 -4.45 11.20
C ASP A 149 -19.22 -3.87 9.89
N PRO A 150 -20.08 -3.50 8.92
CA PRO A 150 -19.64 -2.86 7.69
C PRO A 150 -18.74 -1.66 8.02
N PRO A 151 -17.70 -1.41 7.22
CA PRO A 151 -16.76 -0.31 7.48
C PRO A 151 -17.54 1.01 7.61
N TYR A 152 -17.24 1.78 8.64
CA TYR A 152 -17.85 3.09 8.86
C TYR A 152 -17.27 4.10 7.88
N ILE A 153 -18.00 4.38 6.80
CA ILE A 153 -17.53 5.21 5.67
C ILE A 153 -18.22 6.57 5.56
N PHE A 154 -19.30 6.81 6.32
CA PHE A 154 -20.04 8.07 6.32
C PHE A 154 -20.87 8.26 7.60
N ASP A 155 -21.14 9.51 7.95
CA ASP A 155 -21.96 9.91 9.09
C ASP A 155 -23.44 10.07 8.71
N ALA A 156 -24.31 10.06 9.73
CA ALA A 156 -25.70 10.46 9.53
C ALA A 156 -25.76 11.91 9.02
N ARG A 157 -26.45 12.12 7.89
CA ARG A 157 -26.61 13.38 7.11
C ARG A 157 -25.63 13.58 5.95
N ASP A 158 -24.66 12.70 5.76
CA ASP A 158 -23.82 12.74 4.56
C ASP A 158 -24.63 12.50 3.29
N LYS A 159 -24.32 13.27 2.24
CA LYS A 159 -24.91 13.11 0.91
C LYS A 159 -23.98 12.27 0.05
N ILE A 160 -24.38 11.03 -0.19
CA ILE A 160 -23.64 10.09 -1.02
C ILE A 160 -24.26 10.05 -2.42
N ILE A 161 -23.43 10.15 -3.44
CA ILE A 161 -23.86 10.00 -4.84
C ILE A 161 -23.01 8.90 -5.48
N ILE A 162 -23.69 7.89 -6.02
CA ILE A 162 -23.10 6.82 -6.83
C ILE A 162 -23.59 7.03 -8.27
N ASP A 163 -22.71 7.52 -9.13
CA ASP A 163 -22.97 7.73 -10.56
C ASP A 163 -22.31 6.60 -11.35
N THR A 164 -23.13 5.61 -11.75
CA THR A 164 -22.66 4.44 -12.49
C THR A 164 -22.29 4.77 -13.94
N GLU A 165 -22.81 5.85 -14.52
CA GLU A 165 -22.46 6.29 -15.88
C GLU A 165 -21.08 6.93 -15.91
N LYS A 166 -20.74 7.72 -14.89
CA LYS A 166 -19.42 8.36 -14.75
C LYS A 166 -18.41 7.55 -13.95
N SER A 167 -18.80 6.37 -13.46
CA SER A 167 -17.99 5.55 -12.54
C SER A 167 -17.48 6.35 -11.33
N LEU A 168 -18.34 7.19 -10.77
CA LEU A 168 -18.00 8.17 -9.75
C LEU A 168 -18.77 7.91 -8.45
N VAL A 169 -18.06 7.99 -7.33
CA VAL A 169 -18.65 8.01 -5.99
C VAL A 169 -18.24 9.30 -5.30
N THR A 170 -19.21 10.01 -4.72
CA THR A 170 -18.92 11.21 -3.91
C THR A 170 -19.60 11.17 -2.56
N ILE A 171 -18.95 11.75 -1.56
CA ILE A 171 -19.51 12.04 -0.23
C ILE A 171 -19.44 13.55 -0.04
N ASN A 172 -20.59 14.19 0.14
CA ASN A 172 -20.73 15.64 0.26
C ASN A 172 -20.05 16.41 -0.91
N GLY A 173 -20.12 15.83 -2.12
CA GLY A 173 -19.53 16.40 -3.34
C GLY A 173 -18.01 16.19 -3.51
N LYS A 174 -17.33 15.55 -2.55
CA LYS A 174 -15.92 15.18 -2.68
C LYS A 174 -15.79 13.77 -3.26
N ASN A 175 -14.81 13.56 -4.13
CA ASN A 175 -14.52 12.24 -4.70
C ASN A 175 -14.14 11.25 -3.58
N ALA A 176 -14.82 10.11 -3.56
CA ALA A 176 -14.68 9.04 -2.58
C ALA A 176 -14.48 7.67 -3.26
N ILE A 177 -14.03 7.65 -4.52
CA ILE A 177 -13.85 6.42 -5.30
C ILE A 177 -12.86 5.46 -4.65
N ASN A 178 -11.90 5.97 -3.88
CA ASN A 178 -10.93 5.20 -3.10
C ASN A 178 -11.55 4.46 -1.90
N LEU A 179 -12.77 4.83 -1.47
CA LEU A 179 -13.51 4.14 -0.40
C LEU A 179 -14.37 2.99 -0.93
N LYS A 180 -14.63 2.94 -2.24
CA LYS A 180 -15.24 1.78 -2.88
C LYS A 180 -14.25 0.64 -2.79
N ASP A 181 -14.70 -0.51 -2.28
CA ASP A 181 -13.88 -1.73 -2.30
C ASP A 181 -13.32 -1.91 -3.72
N ILE A 182 -12.00 -2.00 -3.79
CA ILE A 182 -11.21 -2.04 -5.04
C ILE A 182 -11.75 -3.15 -5.96
N PHE A 183 -12.40 -4.18 -5.40
CA PHE A 183 -12.93 -5.34 -6.12
C PHE A 183 -14.45 -5.31 -6.38
N SER A 184 -15.18 -4.30 -5.91
CA SER A 184 -16.63 -4.20 -6.16
C SER A 184 -16.91 -3.65 -7.55
N ASN A 185 -17.87 -4.19 -8.28
CA ASN A 185 -18.33 -3.62 -9.55
C ASN A 185 -19.49 -2.64 -9.29
N PHE A 186 -19.62 -1.61 -10.14
CA PHE A 186 -20.82 -0.78 -10.10
C PHE A 186 -22.06 -1.64 -10.47
N PRO A 187 -23.21 -1.44 -9.80
CA PRO A 187 -24.44 -2.10 -10.16
C PRO A 187 -24.78 -1.83 -11.63
N THR A 188 -25.16 -2.88 -12.36
CA THR A 188 -25.57 -2.80 -13.76
C THR A 188 -27.04 -3.13 -13.88
N VAL A 189 -27.80 -2.26 -14.55
CA VAL A 189 -29.22 -2.50 -14.85
C VAL A 189 -29.30 -3.21 -16.20
N ILE A 190 -29.87 -4.42 -16.22
CA ILE A 190 -30.06 -5.23 -17.44
C ILE A 190 -31.47 -5.08 -18.00
N ARG A 191 -31.69 -5.50 -19.24
CA ARG A 191 -33.03 -5.54 -19.83
C ARG A 191 -33.89 -6.58 -19.11
N GLY A 192 -35.10 -6.20 -18.73
CA GLY A 192 -36.03 -7.04 -17.99
C GLY A 192 -36.16 -6.58 -16.53
N GLU A 193 -36.44 -7.52 -15.64
CA GLU A 193 -36.61 -7.24 -14.22
C GLU A 193 -35.26 -7.16 -13.50
N ASN A 194 -35.11 -6.14 -12.66
CA ASN A 194 -33.93 -5.96 -11.80
C ASN A 194 -34.41 -5.80 -10.36
N LEU A 195 -33.73 -6.47 -9.43
CA LEU A 195 -33.91 -6.25 -7.99
C LEU A 195 -32.73 -5.43 -7.49
N ILE A 196 -33.02 -4.26 -6.92
CA ILE A 196 -32.02 -3.39 -6.28
C ILE A 196 -32.34 -3.33 -4.80
N GLU A 197 -31.47 -3.91 -3.98
CA GLU A 197 -31.58 -3.89 -2.53
C GLU A 197 -30.64 -2.83 -1.95
N ILE A 198 -31.14 -2.07 -0.98
CA ILE A 198 -30.39 -1.03 -0.28
C ILE A 198 -30.27 -1.46 1.17
N MET A 199 -29.03 -1.63 1.62
CA MET A 199 -28.72 -2.03 2.98
C MET A 199 -27.81 -1.01 3.66
N PRO A 200 -28.00 -0.73 4.96
CA PRO A 200 -29.09 -1.22 5.80
C PRO A 200 -30.45 -0.56 5.47
N PRO A 201 -31.60 -1.20 5.83
CA PRO A 201 -32.94 -0.80 5.36
C PRO A 201 -33.44 0.54 5.90
N ASP A 202 -32.79 1.09 6.93
CA ASP A 202 -33.05 2.42 7.49
C ASP A 202 -32.44 3.55 6.65
N VAL A 203 -31.60 3.22 5.65
CA VAL A 203 -31.06 4.20 4.70
C VAL A 203 -32.14 4.64 3.72
N LYS A 204 -32.40 5.95 3.71
CA LYS A 204 -33.24 6.59 2.69
C LYS A 204 -32.41 6.87 1.46
N ALA A 205 -32.68 6.16 0.38
CA ALA A 205 -32.00 6.34 -0.90
C ALA A 205 -33.01 6.47 -2.04
N THR A 206 -32.62 7.23 -3.06
CA THR A 206 -33.39 7.41 -4.29
C THR A 206 -32.59 6.81 -5.43
N VAL A 207 -33.18 5.87 -6.15
CA VAL A 207 -32.59 5.28 -7.35
C VAL A 207 -33.25 5.92 -8.56
N SER A 208 -32.43 6.48 -9.45
CA SER A 208 -32.87 6.92 -10.78
C SER A 208 -32.12 6.14 -11.84
N TYR A 209 -32.80 5.81 -12.93
CA TYR A 209 -32.21 5.18 -14.09
C TYR A 209 -32.68 5.88 -15.35
N ARG A 210 -31.88 5.79 -16.42
CA ARG A 210 -32.24 6.27 -17.74
C ARG A 210 -32.30 5.07 -18.68
N GLU A 211 -33.48 4.84 -19.27
CA GLU A 211 -33.64 3.81 -20.28
C GLU A 211 -32.74 4.09 -21.49
N ARG A 212 -32.06 3.06 -21.98
CA ARG A 212 -31.26 3.12 -23.20
C ARG A 212 -31.94 2.26 -24.25
N TYR A 213 -32.36 2.90 -25.33
CA TYR A 213 -32.97 2.26 -26.48
C TYR A 213 -31.89 2.03 -27.56
N ARG A 214 -31.97 0.91 -28.27
CA ARG A 214 -31.27 0.69 -29.55
C ARG A 214 -32.30 0.66 -30.65
#